data_AF-A0A7Y2AEY8-F1
#
_entry.id   AF-A0A7Y2AEY8-F1
#
_cell.length_a   1.000
_cell.length_b   1.000
_cell.length_c   1.000
_cell.angle_alpha   90.00
_cell.angle_beta   90.00
_cell.angle_gamma   90.00
#
_symmetry.space_group_name_H-M   'P 1'
#
loop_
_entity.id
_entity.type
_entity.pdbx_description
1 polymer ?
#
loop_
_entity_poly.entity_id
_entity_poly.type
_entity_poly.pdbx_seq_one_letter_code
_entity_poly.pdbx_strand_id
1 'polypeptide(L)'
;MSLNSNSRPWQVNRAECNGRSDESIASANDFVPGTSPVQQTGNLELCLMGSLVLGLGVIIAGITWIQASTLTKFQSTEHSYSTAVTLVAQPSPQAPDQAVDSELAAAVAPDTMQPVANVAGVAAGKLPVPQQAEQTVAMKLVRDVYESAYADAKTSEQKAALATELLTAAKDPAHKPPQQFALLIAASNLALQASNCKATMTTIDALDDRFVVDAFAMKRSAAEQWAKLPLAKQQRLEIAKALVPVAKSAVAIERYDVAVELLKLARSSAIRGRDVSLVRRIETQSRETVALKKLFAAKQAADSALVTDPTDESANETVGRYQCFVRGDWSGGLPHLAKSSHPFLQDLAERDLVDSADPVEQLSLGDRWYDVGKAESGFASNAMMRRARYWYELAQPKLTGLSQTKCEKRLTEIDQILSQPAAGFSTPEHRRSGLVFDGKSWLETTLKYDGKTPLTIETWVSTDAAVEQSIVANCHGVGLALQITSEGRWGFHIRDKSTYQGAVSDDKVQLGQRVHLAGVTDGRNIALYVNGKRQKQLGHMTSGHKVSNFRFMIGADPDFHSKPQKHFRGTIDSVHVARTALYGDDFTPRDPPRRTPSTVLLLQLDENEGAIARDHSVFQQHVRIHGAVWK
;
A
#
# COMPACT_ATOMS: atom_id res chain seq x y z
N MET A 1 46.06 18.94 49.33
CA MET A 1 47.30 18.22 48.97
C MET A 1 47.03 17.34 47.76
N SER A 2 48.02 17.22 46.87
CA SER A 2 48.16 16.38 45.66
C SER A 2 46.93 15.69 45.02
N LEU A 3 46.77 15.95 43.71
CA LEU A 3 46.20 15.01 42.73
C LEU A 3 47.03 13.70 42.69
N ASN A 4 46.46 12.60 42.20
CA ASN A 4 47.10 11.88 41.10
C ASN A 4 46.17 10.92 40.33
N SER A 5 46.38 10.88 39.02
CA SER A 5 45.91 9.86 38.10
C SER A 5 46.89 8.69 38.04
N ASN A 6 46.43 7.48 37.66
CA ASN A 6 47.04 6.76 36.52
C ASN A 6 46.31 5.46 36.14
N SER A 7 46.13 5.30 34.83
CA SER A 7 45.95 4.03 34.14
C SER A 7 47.30 3.31 33.97
N ARG A 8 47.29 1.97 33.76
CA ARG A 8 48.13 1.20 32.79
C ARG A 8 47.90 -0.35 32.91
N PRO A 9 48.42 -1.19 31.97
CA PRO A 9 47.71 -2.40 31.50
C PRO A 9 48.48 -3.73 31.74
N TRP A 10 48.71 -4.54 30.68
CA TRP A 10 49.38 -5.86 30.56
C TRP A 10 48.45 -7.09 30.71
N GLN A 11 48.74 -8.27 30.12
CA GLN A 11 49.21 -8.62 28.75
C GLN A 11 49.05 -10.16 28.55
N VAL A 12 48.88 -10.57 27.29
CA VAL A 12 49.30 -11.83 26.62
C VAL A 12 49.81 -13.03 27.46
N ASN A 13 49.31 -14.23 27.16
CA ASN A 13 50.21 -15.40 26.99
C ASN A 13 49.74 -16.45 25.95
N ARG A 14 50.71 -17.08 25.28
CA ARG A 14 50.59 -18.27 24.40
C ARG A 14 50.64 -19.57 25.27
N ALA A 15 50.63 -20.83 24.81
CA ALA A 15 50.78 -21.51 23.51
C ALA A 15 49.90 -22.80 23.49
N GLU A 16 49.95 -23.83 22.63
CA GLU A 16 50.92 -24.33 21.62
C GLU A 16 50.18 -25.33 20.66
N CYS A 17 50.82 -26.24 19.93
CA CYS A 17 51.12 -26.09 18.48
C CYS A 17 50.93 -27.42 17.69
N ASN A 18 51.22 -27.38 16.38
CA ASN A 18 51.38 -28.48 15.39
C ASN A 18 50.11 -29.06 14.72
N GLY A 19 50.08 -29.33 13.40
CA GLY A 19 51.05 -28.98 12.34
C GLY A 19 50.89 -29.79 11.03
N ARG A 20 51.55 -29.31 9.94
CA ARG A 20 51.77 -29.92 8.60
C ARG A 20 50.55 -30.08 7.66
N SER A 21 50.70 -29.96 6.33
CA SER A 21 51.88 -29.65 5.48
C SER A 21 51.49 -29.05 4.12
N ASP A 22 52.50 -28.49 3.45
CA ASP A 22 52.59 -27.93 2.09
C ASP A 22 52.22 -28.97 0.97
N GLU A 23 52.12 -28.69 -0.33
CA GLU A 23 52.94 -27.82 -1.21
C GLU A 23 52.21 -27.17 -2.39
N SER A 24 52.84 -26.12 -2.94
CA SER A 24 52.50 -25.39 -4.16
C SER A 24 53.38 -25.77 -5.35
N ILE A 25 52.86 -25.77 -6.59
CA ILE A 25 53.69 -25.59 -7.81
C ILE A 25 52.98 -24.63 -8.78
N ALA A 26 53.77 -23.77 -9.43
CA ALA A 26 53.37 -22.88 -10.51
C ALA A 26 54.05 -23.27 -11.83
N SER A 27 53.45 -22.92 -12.97
CA SER A 27 54.18 -22.77 -14.25
C SER A 27 53.41 -21.87 -15.22
N ALA A 28 54.09 -21.42 -16.28
CA ALA A 28 53.59 -20.49 -17.29
C ALA A 28 53.93 -20.97 -18.71
N ASN A 29 53.40 -20.22 -19.68
CA ASN A 29 53.84 -20.09 -21.08
C ASN A 29 53.43 -21.09 -22.19
N ASP A 30 52.87 -20.47 -23.25
CA ASP A 30 53.19 -20.61 -24.68
C ASP A 30 52.43 -21.54 -25.67
N PHE A 31 52.22 -20.94 -26.86
CA PHE A 31 51.97 -21.47 -28.22
C PHE A 31 50.55 -21.77 -28.78
N VAL A 32 50.40 -21.46 -30.08
CA VAL A 32 49.15 -21.23 -30.87
C VAL A 32 49.49 -21.47 -32.38
N PRO A 33 48.72 -22.25 -33.20
CA PRO A 33 47.75 -21.63 -34.16
C PRO A 33 46.59 -22.49 -34.75
N GLY A 34 45.62 -21.81 -35.39
CA GLY A 34 44.81 -22.33 -36.52
C GLY A 34 43.34 -22.71 -36.23
N THR A 35 42.31 -22.40 -37.04
CA THR A 35 42.25 -21.70 -38.35
C THR A 35 40.91 -20.93 -38.57
N SER A 36 40.95 -20.02 -39.56
CA SER A 36 39.93 -19.10 -40.14
C SER A 36 38.58 -19.74 -40.62
N PRO A 37 37.49 -18.99 -40.99
CA PRO A 37 37.56 -17.75 -41.80
C PRO A 37 36.50 -16.61 -41.73
N VAL A 38 36.96 -15.45 -42.24
CA VAL A 38 36.27 -14.43 -43.10
C VAL A 38 35.35 -13.36 -42.48
N GLN A 39 35.86 -12.11 -42.55
CA GLN A 39 35.27 -10.81 -42.98
C GLN A 39 33.77 -10.52 -42.69
N GLN A 40 33.37 -9.30 -42.33
CA GLN A 40 33.85 -8.01 -42.85
C GLN A 40 33.57 -6.85 -41.87
N THR A 41 34.49 -5.89 -41.73
CA THR A 41 34.34 -4.70 -40.87
C THR A 41 34.52 -3.39 -41.64
N GLY A 42 33.70 -2.39 -41.29
CA GLY A 42 34.05 -0.96 -41.27
C GLY A 42 33.57 -0.44 -39.90
N ASN A 43 34.38 0.06 -38.96
CA ASN A 43 35.38 1.16 -39.00
C ASN A 43 34.78 2.49 -39.50
N LEU A 44 34.94 3.65 -38.81
CA LEU A 44 35.81 4.01 -37.68
C LEU A 44 35.13 4.92 -36.63
N GLU A 45 35.68 4.84 -35.41
CA GLU A 45 35.98 5.92 -34.43
C GLU A 45 35.01 7.06 -34.11
N LEU A 46 34.89 7.34 -32.80
CA LEU A 46 35.09 8.71 -32.32
C LEU A 46 35.73 8.72 -30.92
N CYS A 47 36.77 9.53 -30.76
CA CYS A 47 37.60 9.59 -29.56
C CYS A 47 37.45 10.96 -28.86
N LEU A 48 37.30 10.92 -27.52
CA LEU A 48 37.83 11.86 -26.52
C LEU A 48 37.77 13.41 -26.67
N MET A 49 37.37 14.03 -25.55
CA MET A 49 37.79 15.34 -24.99
C MET A 49 37.23 16.65 -25.59
N GLY A 50 37.01 17.64 -24.70
CA GLY A 50 37.04 19.07 -25.07
C GLY A 50 36.00 19.98 -24.41
N SER A 51 36.28 20.48 -23.20
CA SER A 51 35.51 21.57 -22.56
C SER A 51 35.83 22.93 -23.18
N LEU A 52 34.87 23.87 -23.23
CA LEU A 52 35.15 25.28 -22.91
C LEU A 52 33.89 26.08 -22.49
N VAL A 53 34.13 27.17 -21.76
CA VAL A 53 33.17 28.11 -21.16
C VAL A 53 33.37 29.48 -21.79
N LEU A 54 32.30 30.27 -21.96
CA LEU A 54 32.20 31.74 -21.68
C LEU A 54 31.04 32.41 -22.47
N GLY A 55 30.50 33.51 -21.93
CA GLY A 55 29.67 34.47 -22.70
C GLY A 55 28.51 35.10 -21.93
N LEU A 56 28.75 36.24 -21.24
CA LEU A 56 27.67 37.10 -20.72
C LEU A 56 27.01 37.91 -21.87
N GLY A 57 25.76 38.35 -21.67
CA GLY A 57 25.15 39.40 -22.50
C GLY A 57 23.66 39.63 -22.25
N VAL A 58 23.30 40.49 -21.30
CA VAL A 58 21.94 41.06 -21.14
C VAL A 58 21.94 42.47 -21.73
N ILE A 59 20.91 42.88 -22.51
CA ILE A 59 20.34 44.27 -22.54
C ILE A 59 19.14 44.45 -23.53
N ILE A 60 17.99 44.86 -22.96
CA ILE A 60 17.00 45.91 -23.37
C ILE A 60 16.25 45.87 -24.73
N ALA A 61 14.93 45.60 -24.62
CA ALA A 61 13.70 46.36 -25.02
C ALA A 61 13.53 47.23 -26.30
N GLY A 62 12.26 47.33 -26.76
CA GLY A 62 11.67 48.37 -27.64
C GLY A 62 11.24 47.84 -29.04
N ILE A 63 9.97 47.59 -29.41
CA ILE A 63 8.71 48.39 -29.49
C ILE A 63 8.51 49.16 -30.84
N THR A 64 7.49 48.71 -31.61
CA THR A 64 6.68 49.35 -32.68
C THR A 64 7.24 49.69 -34.07
N TRP A 65 6.42 49.35 -35.10
CA TRP A 65 5.73 50.17 -36.14
C TRP A 65 5.45 49.26 -37.37
N ILE A 66 4.44 49.34 -38.25
CA ILE A 66 3.04 49.85 -38.37
C ILE A 66 2.68 49.71 -39.90
N GLN A 67 1.38 49.69 -40.30
CA GLN A 67 0.83 49.62 -41.70
C GLN A 67 0.88 48.23 -42.43
N ALA A 68 0.11 47.90 -43.48
CA ALA A 68 -1.21 48.29 -44.05
C ALA A 68 -1.51 47.41 -45.31
N SER A 69 -2.67 47.40 -46.01
CA SER A 69 -4.10 47.33 -45.63
C SER A 69 -4.98 47.23 -46.91
N THR A 70 -5.96 46.31 -47.02
CA THR A 70 -6.87 46.25 -48.20
C THR A 70 -8.32 45.83 -47.88
N LEU A 71 -9.28 46.45 -48.59
CA LEU A 71 -10.72 46.20 -48.51
C LEU A 71 -11.18 45.15 -49.53
N THR A 72 -12.33 44.50 -49.28
CA THR A 72 -13.39 44.38 -50.30
C THR A 72 -14.77 44.41 -49.65
N LYS A 73 -15.76 45.02 -50.34
CA LYS A 73 -17.15 45.21 -49.89
C LYS A 73 -17.99 43.93 -50.08
N PHE A 74 -19.08 43.79 -49.33
CA PHE A 74 -20.43 43.70 -49.95
C PHE A 74 -21.57 44.11 -48.97
N GLN A 75 -22.67 44.53 -49.57
CA GLN A 75 -23.96 45.03 -49.02
C GLN A 75 -24.84 43.88 -48.45
N SER A 76 -26.01 44.05 -47.80
CA SER A 76 -26.69 45.13 -47.04
C SER A 76 -28.08 44.61 -46.58
N THR A 77 -28.60 45.03 -45.42
CA THR A 77 -30.05 45.21 -45.04
C THR A 77 -30.10 45.24 -43.51
N GLU A 78 -30.18 46.40 -42.84
CA GLU A 78 -31.37 47.24 -42.60
C GLU A 78 -32.23 46.84 -41.39
N HIS A 79 -32.23 47.76 -40.41
CA HIS A 79 -33.34 48.20 -39.55
C HIS A 79 -33.86 47.22 -38.46
N SER A 80 -34.22 47.68 -37.24
CA SER A 80 -34.69 49.03 -36.88
C SER A 80 -34.24 49.54 -35.49
N TYR A 81 -34.48 50.85 -35.30
CA TYR A 81 -34.37 51.68 -34.09
C TYR A 81 -35.25 51.15 -32.92
N SER A 82 -35.19 51.59 -31.65
CA SER A 82 -34.63 52.79 -30.98
C SER A 82 -34.45 52.46 -29.47
N THR A 83 -34.05 53.28 -28.48
CA THR A 83 -33.84 54.75 -28.34
C THR A 83 -32.77 55.02 -27.24
N ALA A 84 -32.28 56.27 -27.14
CA ALA A 84 -31.67 56.83 -25.92
C ALA A 84 -32.78 57.35 -24.95
N VAL A 85 -32.60 58.06 -23.82
CA VAL A 85 -31.57 58.95 -23.21
C VAL A 85 -31.78 58.88 -21.65
N THR A 86 -31.06 59.52 -20.70
CA THR A 86 -30.13 60.67 -20.67
C THR A 86 -29.09 60.50 -19.54
N LEU A 87 -28.08 61.39 -19.49
CA LEU A 87 -27.23 61.67 -18.30
C LEU A 87 -27.86 62.76 -17.40
N VAL A 88 -27.38 62.94 -16.16
CA VAL A 88 -26.49 64.06 -15.69
C VAL A 88 -26.35 64.05 -14.15
N ALA A 89 -25.23 64.57 -13.64
CA ALA A 89 -24.63 64.31 -12.33
C ALA A 89 -24.78 65.42 -11.25
N GLN A 90 -24.65 65.01 -9.97
CA GLN A 90 -24.00 65.69 -8.82
C GLN A 90 -24.60 67.02 -8.27
N PRO A 91 -24.19 67.55 -7.06
CA PRO A 91 -23.09 67.17 -6.15
C PRO A 91 -23.45 67.04 -4.63
N SER A 92 -22.43 66.78 -3.77
CA SER A 92 -22.48 66.61 -2.30
C SER A 92 -22.56 67.94 -1.50
N PRO A 93 -22.85 67.90 -0.16
CA PRO A 93 -21.75 68.16 0.80
C PRO A 93 -21.81 67.49 2.21
N GLN A 94 -20.61 67.18 2.72
CA GLN A 94 -20.14 67.17 4.14
C GLN A 94 -20.72 66.24 5.23
N ALA A 95 -19.83 65.91 6.18
CA ALA A 95 -19.95 64.91 7.27
C ALA A 95 -20.16 65.61 8.66
N PRO A 96 -20.32 64.92 9.82
CA PRO A 96 -19.42 63.86 10.31
C PRO A 96 -20.04 62.64 11.05
N ASP A 97 -19.15 61.66 11.25
CA ASP A 97 -19.05 60.70 12.38
C ASP A 97 -19.81 59.36 12.37
N GLN A 98 -19.15 58.36 12.98
CA GLN A 98 -19.58 57.00 13.31
C GLN A 98 -19.89 55.99 12.19
N ALA A 99 -18.85 55.52 11.49
CA ALA A 99 -18.85 54.20 10.84
C ALA A 99 -17.41 53.67 10.59
N VAL A 100 -16.68 53.26 11.64
CA VAL A 100 -15.35 52.62 11.50
C VAL A 100 -15.31 51.15 11.99
N ASP A 101 -16.35 50.68 12.68
CA ASP A 101 -16.36 49.35 13.32
C ASP A 101 -17.16 48.27 12.55
N SER A 102 -17.81 48.57 11.42
CA SER A 102 -18.59 47.57 10.67
C SER A 102 -17.86 46.91 9.50
N GLU A 103 -16.70 47.43 9.07
CA GLU A 103 -15.98 46.95 7.88
C GLU A 103 -14.80 46.00 8.19
N LEU A 104 -14.74 45.46 9.43
CA LEU A 104 -13.81 44.39 9.80
C LEU A 104 -14.44 42.99 9.89
N ALA A 105 -15.76 42.87 9.66
CA ALA A 105 -16.53 41.64 9.84
C ALA A 105 -16.85 40.87 8.55
N ALA A 106 -16.57 41.42 7.36
CA ALA A 106 -17.08 40.91 6.08
C ALA A 106 -16.04 40.27 5.13
N ALA A 107 -14.77 40.14 5.55
CA ALA A 107 -13.64 39.91 4.62
C ALA A 107 -12.80 38.63 4.85
N VAL A 108 -13.36 37.53 5.36
CA VAL A 108 -12.78 36.18 5.14
C VAL A 108 -13.88 35.11 5.01
N ALA A 109 -14.28 34.80 3.79
CA ALA A 109 -14.88 33.51 3.46
C ALA A 109 -13.81 32.64 2.77
N PRO A 110 -13.07 31.79 3.50
CA PRO A 110 -12.16 30.85 2.88
C PRO A 110 -12.99 29.67 2.36
N ASP A 111 -12.65 29.13 1.17
CA ASP A 111 -13.35 28.00 0.56
C ASP A 111 -13.59 26.87 1.58
N THR A 112 -14.84 26.74 2.04
CA THR A 112 -15.24 25.61 2.89
C THR A 112 -15.07 24.33 2.09
N MET A 113 -14.54 23.29 2.70
CA MET A 113 -14.38 21.99 2.05
C MET A 113 -15.75 21.47 1.59
N GLN A 114 -15.96 21.49 0.28
CA GLN A 114 -17.22 21.04 -0.32
C GLN A 114 -17.20 19.52 -0.52
N PRO A 115 -18.27 18.80 -0.16
CA PRO A 115 -18.41 17.39 -0.46
C PRO A 115 -18.68 17.21 -1.96
N VAL A 116 -17.83 16.45 -2.63
CA VAL A 116 -18.07 16.01 -4.00
C VAL A 116 -18.66 14.61 -3.93
N ALA A 117 -19.84 14.39 -4.52
CA ALA A 117 -20.44 13.05 -4.57
C ALA A 117 -19.70 12.18 -5.59
N ASN A 118 -19.37 10.94 -5.24
CA ASN A 118 -18.81 9.99 -6.21
C ASN A 118 -19.96 9.38 -7.05
N VAL A 119 -19.97 9.67 -8.35
CA VAL A 119 -21.00 9.17 -9.29
C VAL A 119 -20.69 7.74 -9.77
N ALA A 120 -19.44 7.27 -9.62
CA ALA A 120 -19.01 5.95 -10.06
C ALA A 120 -19.20 4.89 -8.97
N GLY A 121 -20.31 4.16 -9.08
CA GLY A 121 -20.62 2.96 -8.28
C GLY A 121 -21.11 3.26 -6.86
N VAL A 122 -22.33 2.83 -6.54
CA VAL A 122 -22.83 2.85 -5.16
C VAL A 122 -22.02 1.84 -4.34
N ALA A 123 -21.02 2.33 -3.62
CA ALA A 123 -20.17 1.52 -2.76
C ALA A 123 -21.03 0.80 -1.70
N ALA A 124 -21.06 -0.53 -1.78
CA ALA A 124 -21.97 -1.36 -0.97
C ALA A 124 -21.83 -1.06 0.53
N GLY A 125 -22.91 -0.55 1.14
CA GLY A 125 -22.99 -0.20 2.56
C GLY A 125 -22.86 1.29 2.89
N LYS A 126 -22.42 2.15 1.95
CA LYS A 126 -22.37 3.62 2.14
C LYS A 126 -23.71 4.28 1.79
N LEU A 127 -24.04 5.38 2.47
CA LEU A 127 -25.24 6.18 2.19
C LEU A 127 -25.01 7.18 1.04
N PRO A 128 -26.03 7.57 0.26
CA PRO A 128 -25.91 8.70 -0.65
C PRO A 128 -25.63 9.99 0.13
N VAL A 129 -24.97 10.96 -0.54
CA VAL A 129 -24.85 12.32 -0.02
C VAL A 129 -26.28 12.91 0.15
N PRO A 130 -26.64 13.48 1.33
CA PRO A 130 -27.96 14.07 1.55
C PRO A 130 -28.29 15.18 0.54
N GLN A 131 -29.57 15.45 0.30
CA GLN A 131 -29.96 16.51 -0.63
C GLN A 131 -29.52 17.89 -0.10
N GLN A 132 -29.22 18.84 -0.98
CA GLN A 132 -28.64 20.13 -0.59
C GLN A 132 -29.53 20.90 0.42
N ALA A 133 -30.85 20.84 0.28
CA ALA A 133 -31.78 21.41 1.25
C ALA A 133 -31.69 20.75 2.64
N GLU A 134 -31.55 19.42 2.70
CA GLU A 134 -31.34 18.68 3.96
C GLU A 134 -30.00 19.02 4.60
N GLN A 135 -28.94 19.17 3.78
CA GLN A 135 -27.63 19.63 4.24
C GLN A 135 -27.72 21.02 4.86
N THR A 136 -28.41 21.97 4.22
CA THR A 136 -28.60 23.33 4.75
C THR A 136 -29.34 23.32 6.09
N VAL A 137 -30.44 22.57 6.19
CA VAL A 137 -31.22 22.47 7.44
C VAL A 137 -30.41 21.81 8.55
N ALA A 138 -29.70 20.71 8.25
CA ALA A 138 -28.88 20.02 9.23
C ALA A 138 -27.65 20.82 9.66
N MET A 139 -26.99 21.53 8.73
CA MET A 139 -25.86 22.41 9.03
C MET A 139 -26.29 23.61 9.89
N LYS A 140 -27.48 24.18 9.64
CA LYS A 140 -28.04 25.20 10.53
C LYS A 140 -28.25 24.63 11.94
N LEU A 141 -28.88 23.46 12.07
CA LEU A 141 -29.09 22.84 13.38
C LEU A 141 -27.77 22.57 14.12
N VAL A 142 -26.70 22.15 13.42
CA VAL A 142 -25.36 22.01 14.02
C VAL A 142 -24.81 23.35 14.49
N ARG A 143 -25.04 24.44 13.75
CA ARG A 143 -24.62 25.80 14.17
C ARG A 143 -25.40 26.29 15.38
N ASP A 144 -26.71 26.08 15.40
CA ASP A 144 -27.60 26.48 16.50
C ASP A 144 -27.26 25.69 17.80
N VAL A 145 -27.00 24.38 17.70
CA VAL A 145 -26.66 23.52 18.87
C VAL A 145 -25.27 23.83 19.44
N TYR A 146 -24.29 24.12 18.59
CA TYR A 146 -22.89 24.34 19.00
C TYR A 146 -22.51 25.84 19.00
N GLU A 147 -23.47 26.75 19.07
CA GLU A 147 -23.26 28.21 18.92
C GLU A 147 -22.16 28.75 19.85
N SER A 148 -22.26 28.48 21.15
CA SER A 148 -21.25 28.92 22.14
C SER A 148 -19.87 28.35 21.82
N ALA A 149 -19.78 27.05 21.50
CA ALA A 149 -18.51 26.41 21.20
C ALA A 149 -17.87 26.99 19.92
N TYR A 150 -18.68 27.36 18.92
CA TYR A 150 -18.21 28.09 17.75
C TYR A 150 -17.73 29.50 18.06
N ALA A 151 -18.42 30.22 18.96
CA ALA A 151 -18.01 31.55 19.42
C ALA A 151 -16.69 31.51 20.21
N ASP A 152 -16.47 30.45 20.99
CA ASP A 152 -15.25 30.22 21.77
C ASP A 152 -14.07 29.69 20.92
N ALA A 153 -14.34 29.05 19.77
CA ALA A 153 -13.33 28.44 18.89
C ALA A 153 -12.51 29.46 18.06
N LYS A 154 -11.77 30.33 18.75
CA LYS A 154 -11.00 31.44 18.16
C LYS A 154 -9.58 31.03 17.72
N THR A 155 -8.87 30.22 18.52
CA THR A 155 -7.52 29.72 18.17
C THR A 155 -7.55 28.40 17.40
N SER A 156 -6.43 28.02 16.80
CA SER A 156 -6.26 26.72 16.11
C SER A 156 -6.53 25.54 17.03
N GLU A 157 -6.10 25.62 18.29
CA GLU A 157 -6.26 24.58 19.31
C GLU A 157 -7.75 24.42 19.68
N GLN A 158 -8.45 25.53 19.89
CA GLN A 158 -9.89 25.52 20.21
C GLN A 158 -10.72 24.99 19.02
N LYS A 159 -10.36 25.38 17.78
CA LYS A 159 -10.98 24.81 16.56
C LYS A 159 -10.72 23.33 16.41
N ALA A 160 -9.53 22.84 16.74
CA ALA A 160 -9.21 21.41 16.73
C ALA A 160 -9.95 20.63 17.83
N ALA A 161 -10.17 21.23 19.01
CA ALA A 161 -10.97 20.65 20.07
C ALA A 161 -12.44 20.49 19.62
N LEU A 162 -13.08 21.56 19.13
CA LEU A 162 -14.46 21.49 18.62
C LEU A 162 -14.59 20.55 17.42
N ALA A 163 -13.59 20.49 16.52
CA ALA A 163 -13.58 19.50 15.44
C ALA A 163 -13.62 18.05 15.98
N THR A 164 -12.93 17.78 17.09
CA THR A 164 -12.90 16.46 17.73
C THR A 164 -14.23 16.14 18.43
N GLU A 165 -14.86 17.14 19.03
CA GLU A 165 -16.19 17.05 19.64
C GLU A 165 -17.26 16.73 18.57
N LEU A 166 -17.33 17.49 17.48
CA LEU A 166 -18.29 17.27 16.39
C LEU A 166 -18.08 15.91 15.70
N LEU A 167 -16.82 15.48 15.51
CA LEU A 167 -16.49 14.14 15.01
C LEU A 167 -16.94 13.02 15.97
N THR A 168 -17.00 13.30 17.27
CA THR A 168 -17.48 12.35 18.27
C THR A 168 -19.01 12.30 18.28
N ALA A 169 -19.67 13.46 18.25
CA ALA A 169 -21.14 13.57 18.14
C ALA A 169 -21.67 12.88 16.87
N ALA A 170 -20.97 13.02 15.74
CA ALA A 170 -21.35 12.37 14.47
C ALA A 170 -21.48 10.84 14.53
N LYS A 171 -20.91 10.18 15.56
CA LYS A 171 -20.98 8.73 15.76
C LYS A 171 -22.26 8.27 16.46
N ASP A 172 -23.06 9.18 16.99
CA ASP A 172 -24.34 8.83 17.63
C ASP A 172 -25.30 8.21 16.60
N PRO A 173 -25.75 6.95 16.79
CA PRO A 173 -26.72 6.30 15.90
C PRO A 173 -28.12 6.93 15.95
N ALA A 174 -28.44 7.77 16.95
CA ALA A 174 -29.71 8.50 17.03
C ALA A 174 -29.79 9.68 16.04
N HIS A 175 -28.65 10.19 15.55
CA HIS A 175 -28.63 11.25 14.55
C HIS A 175 -29.07 10.73 13.17
N LYS A 176 -29.98 11.47 12.52
CA LYS A 176 -30.41 11.19 11.14
C LYS A 176 -29.24 11.39 10.17
N PRO A 177 -29.18 10.71 9.01
CA PRO A 177 -28.07 10.83 8.08
C PRO A 177 -27.68 12.26 7.67
N PRO A 178 -28.61 13.22 7.42
CA PRO A 178 -28.24 14.60 7.15
C PRO A 178 -27.52 15.29 8.33
N GLN A 179 -27.85 14.93 9.57
CA GLN A 179 -27.22 15.45 10.79
C GLN A 179 -25.81 14.85 10.97
N GLN A 180 -25.66 13.53 10.80
CA GLN A 180 -24.35 12.86 10.80
C GLN A 180 -23.42 13.48 9.74
N PHE A 181 -23.94 13.70 8.52
CA PHE A 181 -23.20 14.36 7.44
C PHE A 181 -22.79 15.80 7.79
N ALA A 182 -23.73 16.61 8.30
CA ALA A 182 -23.47 17.99 8.67
C ALA A 182 -22.41 18.11 9.78
N LEU A 183 -22.50 17.28 10.83
CA LEU A 183 -21.52 17.22 11.92
C LEU A 183 -20.11 16.90 11.40
N LEU A 184 -19.97 15.94 10.48
CA LEU A 184 -18.68 15.56 9.91
C LEU A 184 -18.09 16.63 8.98
N ILE A 185 -18.91 17.26 8.12
CA ILE A 185 -18.48 18.40 7.29
C ILE A 185 -18.06 19.59 8.17
N ALA A 186 -18.81 19.86 9.24
CA ALA A 186 -18.51 20.89 10.21
C ALA A 186 -17.20 20.63 10.96
N ALA A 187 -17.00 19.39 11.44
CA ALA A 187 -15.76 18.92 12.07
C ALA A 187 -14.56 19.09 11.13
N SER A 188 -14.70 18.65 9.87
CA SER A 188 -13.61 18.71 8.91
C SER A 188 -13.22 20.14 8.51
N ASN A 189 -14.19 21.04 8.39
CA ASN A 189 -13.92 22.45 8.14
C ASN A 189 -13.18 23.13 9.31
N LEU A 190 -13.54 22.80 10.56
CA LEU A 190 -12.82 23.28 11.74
C LEU A 190 -11.39 22.72 11.82
N ALA A 191 -11.20 21.43 11.56
CA ALA A 191 -9.88 20.79 11.53
C ALA A 191 -8.96 21.40 10.45
N LEU A 192 -9.54 21.71 9.28
CA LEU A 192 -8.87 22.38 8.17
C LEU A 192 -8.40 23.79 8.56
N GLN A 193 -9.29 24.59 9.16
CA GLN A 193 -8.96 25.92 9.69
C GLN A 193 -7.91 25.89 10.81
N ALA A 194 -7.96 24.87 11.67
CA ALA A 194 -6.95 24.63 12.71
C ALA A 194 -5.58 24.23 12.14
N SER A 195 -5.46 24.02 10.83
CA SER A 195 -4.29 23.42 10.17
C SER A 195 -3.90 22.05 10.75
N ASN A 196 -4.86 21.34 11.35
CA ASN A 196 -4.66 20.02 11.94
C ASN A 196 -4.84 18.96 10.84
N CYS A 197 -3.74 18.67 10.14
CA CYS A 197 -3.71 17.72 9.04
C CYS A 197 -4.30 16.35 9.42
N LYS A 198 -3.89 15.79 10.57
CA LYS A 198 -4.37 14.48 11.05
C LYS A 198 -5.88 14.49 11.25
N ALA A 199 -6.41 15.46 12.01
CA ALA A 199 -7.85 15.55 12.27
C ALA A 199 -8.65 15.74 10.97
N THR A 200 -8.13 16.56 10.03
CA THR A 200 -8.79 16.80 8.74
C THR A 200 -8.84 15.55 7.87
N MET A 201 -7.75 14.76 7.82
CA MET A 201 -7.77 13.47 7.13
C MET A 201 -8.80 12.53 7.77
N THR A 202 -8.78 12.39 9.10
CA THR A 202 -9.69 11.51 9.86
C THR A 202 -11.16 11.90 9.72
N THR A 203 -11.50 13.19 9.67
CA THR A 203 -12.88 13.63 9.42
C THR A 203 -13.35 13.35 7.99
N ILE A 204 -12.46 13.44 7.00
CA ILE A 204 -12.76 13.05 5.62
C ILE A 204 -12.89 11.52 5.50
N ASP A 205 -12.07 10.74 6.20
CA ASP A 205 -12.21 9.28 6.25
C ASP A 205 -13.53 8.86 6.89
N ALA A 206 -13.96 9.51 7.99
CA ALA A 206 -15.27 9.27 8.60
C ALA A 206 -16.45 9.68 7.70
N LEU A 207 -16.28 10.68 6.82
CA LEU A 207 -17.26 10.99 5.77
C LEU A 207 -17.31 9.86 4.73
N ASP A 208 -16.16 9.39 4.27
CA ASP A 208 -16.06 8.33 3.28
C ASP A 208 -16.62 7.01 3.81
N ASP A 209 -16.32 6.61 5.05
CA ASP A 209 -16.84 5.38 5.65
C ASP A 209 -18.37 5.33 5.68
N ARG A 210 -19.03 6.50 5.77
CA ARG A 210 -20.49 6.60 5.95
C ARG A 210 -21.25 7.01 4.69
N PHE A 211 -20.65 7.83 3.82
CA PHE A 211 -21.31 8.48 2.68
C PHE A 211 -20.52 8.30 1.38
N VAL A 212 -21.22 8.29 0.24
CA VAL A 212 -20.61 8.18 -1.10
C VAL A 212 -20.00 9.52 -1.53
N VAL A 213 -18.85 9.87 -0.95
CA VAL A 213 -18.08 11.08 -1.24
C VAL A 213 -16.77 10.77 -1.98
N ASP A 214 -16.22 11.79 -2.65
CA ASP A 214 -14.88 11.75 -3.22
C ASP A 214 -13.85 12.24 -2.18
N ALA A 215 -13.48 11.34 -1.26
CA ALA A 215 -12.48 11.62 -0.25
C ALA A 215 -11.12 12.05 -0.81
N PHE A 216 -10.73 11.56 -1.99
CA PHE A 216 -9.46 11.94 -2.61
C PHE A 216 -9.47 13.39 -3.10
N ALA A 217 -10.56 13.84 -3.72
CA ALA A 217 -10.73 15.25 -4.09
C ALA A 217 -10.81 16.16 -2.86
N MET A 218 -11.50 15.74 -1.80
CA MET A 218 -11.61 16.50 -0.55
C MET A 218 -10.23 16.64 0.15
N LYS A 219 -9.46 15.56 0.24
CA LYS A 219 -8.09 15.56 0.79
C LYS A 219 -7.12 16.40 -0.06
N ARG A 220 -7.26 16.36 -1.40
CA ARG A 220 -6.51 17.24 -2.32
C ARG A 220 -6.84 18.70 -2.08
N SER A 221 -8.13 19.06 -1.98
CA SER A 221 -8.58 20.44 -1.72
C SER A 221 -8.03 20.97 -0.39
N ALA A 222 -8.11 20.18 0.69
CA ALA A 222 -7.52 20.53 1.98
C ALA A 222 -6.00 20.82 1.87
N ALA A 223 -5.26 20.01 1.12
CA ALA A 223 -3.84 20.21 0.87
C ALA A 223 -3.52 21.44 0.00
N GLU A 224 -4.36 21.76 -0.98
CA GLU A 224 -4.26 22.99 -1.79
C GLU A 224 -4.49 24.25 -0.93
N GLN A 225 -5.35 24.17 0.10
CA GLN A 225 -5.52 25.26 1.06
C GLN A 225 -4.30 25.39 1.99
N TRP A 226 -3.83 24.31 2.62
CA TRP A 226 -2.61 24.35 3.44
C TRP A 226 -1.35 24.76 2.66
N ALA A 227 -1.31 24.50 1.35
CA ALA A 227 -0.22 24.95 0.49
C ALA A 227 -0.01 26.49 0.59
N LYS A 228 -1.11 27.25 0.66
CA LYS A 228 -1.17 28.72 0.73
C LYS A 228 -0.77 29.28 2.11
N LEU A 229 -0.92 28.51 3.20
CA LEU A 229 -0.73 29.01 4.57
C LEU A 229 0.75 29.12 5.03
N PRO A 230 1.08 30.08 5.92
CA PRO A 230 2.43 30.24 6.51
C PRO A 230 2.70 29.21 7.63
N LEU A 231 2.73 27.93 7.28
CA LEU A 231 2.92 26.81 8.22
C LEU A 231 4.38 26.55 8.60
N ALA A 232 4.61 26.11 9.83
CA ALA A 232 5.92 25.72 10.34
C ALA A 232 6.48 24.46 9.64
N LYS A 233 7.82 24.26 9.71
CA LYS A 233 8.51 23.12 9.09
C LYS A 233 7.90 21.77 9.48
N GLN A 234 7.59 21.57 10.77
CA GLN A 234 7.01 20.30 11.23
C GLN A 234 5.63 20.06 10.60
N GLN A 235 4.74 21.05 10.60
CA GLN A 235 3.42 20.95 9.97
C GLN A 235 3.54 20.64 8.47
N ARG A 236 4.52 21.23 7.77
CA ARG A 236 4.83 20.92 6.37
C ARG A 236 5.25 19.45 6.17
N LEU A 237 6.02 18.88 7.10
CA LEU A 237 6.38 17.47 7.06
C LEU A 237 5.19 16.55 7.36
N GLU A 238 4.32 16.90 8.32
CA GLU A 238 3.11 16.11 8.59
C GLU A 238 2.14 16.10 7.40
N ILE A 239 1.96 17.23 6.71
CA ILE A 239 1.20 17.28 5.44
C ILE A 239 1.85 16.40 4.37
N ALA A 240 3.17 16.48 4.19
CA ALA A 240 3.87 15.66 3.19
C ALA A 240 3.70 14.15 3.47
N LYS A 241 3.91 13.73 4.72
CA LYS A 241 3.73 12.33 5.16
C LYS A 241 2.28 11.86 5.03
N ALA A 242 1.30 12.72 5.29
CA ALA A 242 -0.12 12.38 5.18
C ALA A 242 -0.61 12.25 3.73
N LEU A 243 0.01 12.95 2.76
CA LEU A 243 -0.43 12.93 1.36
C LEU A 243 0.13 11.76 0.54
N VAL A 244 1.33 11.26 0.88
CA VAL A 244 1.91 10.06 0.24
C VAL A 244 0.97 8.84 0.28
N PRO A 245 0.39 8.43 1.43
CA PRO A 245 -0.50 7.27 1.47
C PRO A 245 -1.82 7.49 0.73
N VAL A 246 -2.33 8.73 0.74
CA VAL A 246 -3.53 9.11 -0.01
C VAL A 246 -3.27 8.99 -1.52
N ALA A 247 -2.08 9.36 -2.00
CA ALA A 247 -1.71 9.20 -3.40
C ALA A 247 -1.54 7.73 -3.81
N LYS A 248 -0.94 6.88 -2.97
CA LYS A 248 -0.86 5.42 -3.22
C LYS A 248 -2.25 4.77 -3.24
N SER A 249 -3.12 5.17 -2.32
CA SER A 249 -4.50 4.69 -2.26
C SER A 249 -5.27 5.09 -3.53
N ALA A 250 -5.03 6.30 -4.06
CA ALA A 250 -5.57 6.73 -5.36
C ALA A 250 -5.00 5.91 -6.53
N VAL A 251 -3.69 5.60 -6.54
CA VAL A 251 -3.05 4.69 -7.51
C VAL A 251 -3.68 3.29 -7.50
N ALA A 252 -3.98 2.74 -6.33
CA ALA A 252 -4.55 1.40 -6.19
C ALA A 252 -5.96 1.25 -6.80
N ILE A 253 -6.69 2.37 -6.95
CA ILE A 253 -8.00 2.45 -7.61
C ILE A 253 -7.96 3.24 -8.92
N GLU A 254 -6.79 3.32 -9.57
CA GLU A 254 -6.59 3.90 -10.91
C GLU A 254 -6.88 5.40 -11.05
N ARG A 255 -6.98 6.12 -9.93
CA ARG A 255 -7.18 7.58 -9.90
C ARG A 255 -5.86 8.33 -10.03
N TYR A 256 -5.12 8.01 -11.09
CA TYR A 256 -3.76 8.49 -11.33
C TYR A 256 -3.66 10.01 -11.41
N ASP A 257 -4.65 10.69 -11.98
CA ASP A 257 -4.72 12.17 -11.99
C ASP A 257 -4.65 12.77 -10.59
N VAL A 258 -5.44 12.22 -9.66
CA VAL A 258 -5.50 12.71 -8.29
C VAL A 258 -4.22 12.35 -7.54
N ALA A 259 -3.67 11.15 -7.78
CA ALA A 259 -2.39 10.74 -7.23
C ALA A 259 -1.23 11.65 -7.64
N VAL A 260 -1.16 12.07 -8.92
CA VAL A 260 -0.12 13.01 -9.41
C VAL A 260 -0.20 14.35 -8.68
N GLU A 261 -1.39 14.94 -8.57
CA GLU A 261 -1.56 16.24 -7.89
C GLU A 261 -1.30 16.13 -6.37
N LEU A 262 -1.71 15.03 -5.72
CA LEU A 262 -1.38 14.76 -4.33
C LEU A 262 0.14 14.63 -4.09
N LEU A 263 0.88 13.93 -4.96
CA LEU A 263 2.33 13.80 -4.86
C LEU A 263 3.07 15.12 -5.10
N LYS A 264 2.57 15.95 -6.02
CA LYS A 264 3.05 17.32 -6.26
C LYS A 264 2.89 18.21 -5.01
N LEU A 265 1.73 18.16 -4.34
CA LEU A 265 1.47 18.84 -3.07
C LEU A 265 2.33 18.29 -1.92
N ALA A 266 2.51 16.96 -1.86
CA ALA A 266 3.38 16.30 -0.89
C ALA A 266 4.85 16.72 -1.06
N ARG A 267 5.36 16.73 -2.30
CA ARG A 267 6.73 17.16 -2.64
C ARG A 267 6.97 18.61 -2.26
N SER A 268 6.05 19.51 -2.64
CA SER A 268 6.12 20.94 -2.28
C SER A 268 6.20 21.13 -0.75
N SER A 269 5.40 20.36 -0.01
CA SER A 269 5.41 20.38 1.46
C SER A 269 6.69 19.79 2.06
N ALA A 270 7.22 18.68 1.51
CA ALA A 270 8.49 18.09 1.95
C ALA A 270 9.69 19.02 1.71
N ILE A 271 9.74 19.71 0.56
CA ILE A 271 10.75 20.74 0.26
C ILE A 271 10.71 21.86 1.31
N ARG A 272 9.52 22.40 1.60
CA ARG A 272 9.34 23.47 2.60
C ARG A 272 9.60 22.99 4.04
N GLY A 273 9.38 21.71 4.32
CA GLY A 273 9.76 21.03 5.56
C GLY A 273 11.25 20.73 5.68
N ARG A 274 12.01 20.80 4.57
CA ARG A 274 13.45 20.49 4.43
C ARG A 274 13.84 19.01 4.60
N ASP A 275 12.95 18.06 4.30
CA ASP A 275 13.29 16.62 4.29
C ASP A 275 13.67 16.16 2.88
N VAL A 276 14.98 16.21 2.58
CA VAL A 276 15.55 15.80 1.29
C VAL A 276 15.33 14.30 1.01
N SER A 277 15.28 13.46 2.04
CA SER A 277 15.08 12.02 1.89
C SER A 277 13.65 11.71 1.44
N LEU A 278 12.66 12.40 2.02
CA LEU A 278 11.26 12.30 1.65
C LEU A 278 11.01 12.89 0.25
N VAL A 279 11.66 14.00 -0.12
CA VAL A 279 11.58 14.56 -1.47
C VAL A 279 12.02 13.56 -2.53
N ARG A 280 13.19 12.90 -2.36
CA ARG A 280 13.68 11.89 -3.32
C ARG A 280 12.71 10.70 -3.46
N ARG A 281 12.13 10.23 -2.36
CA ARG A 281 11.12 9.15 -2.35
C ARG A 281 9.86 9.55 -3.11
N ILE A 282 9.34 10.76 -2.85
CA ILE A 282 8.15 11.28 -3.54
C ILE A 282 8.42 11.49 -5.04
N GLU A 283 9.61 11.94 -5.43
CA GLU A 283 9.99 12.11 -6.84
C GLU A 283 10.00 10.80 -7.63
N THR A 284 10.49 9.72 -7.03
CA THR A 284 10.36 8.37 -7.61
C THR A 284 8.91 7.99 -7.82
N GLN A 285 8.10 8.07 -6.75
CA GLN A 285 6.70 7.69 -6.82
C GLN A 285 5.93 8.56 -7.83
N SER A 286 6.33 9.84 -7.98
CA SER A 286 5.76 10.75 -8.98
C SER A 286 6.06 10.28 -10.41
N ARG A 287 7.30 9.86 -10.70
CA ARG A 287 7.67 9.31 -12.02
C ARG A 287 6.89 8.04 -12.34
N GLU A 288 6.81 7.12 -11.39
CA GLU A 288 6.04 5.87 -11.52
C GLU A 288 4.55 6.16 -11.76
N THR A 289 3.95 7.03 -10.95
CA THR A 289 2.52 7.41 -11.08
C THR A 289 2.22 8.08 -12.43
N VAL A 290 3.13 8.91 -12.96
CA VAL A 290 2.98 9.52 -14.29
C VAL A 290 3.09 8.47 -15.41
N ALA A 291 3.97 7.47 -15.28
CA ALA A 291 4.04 6.36 -16.22
C ALA A 291 2.75 5.53 -16.19
N LEU A 292 2.24 5.19 -14.99
CA LEU A 292 0.96 4.49 -14.81
C LEU A 292 -0.22 5.27 -15.41
N LYS A 293 -0.29 6.60 -15.20
CA LYS A 293 -1.29 7.47 -15.83
C LYS A 293 -1.29 7.35 -17.36
N LYS A 294 -0.10 7.36 -17.98
CA LYS A 294 0.04 7.22 -19.45
C LYS A 294 -0.47 5.86 -19.93
N LEU A 295 -0.13 4.79 -19.22
CA LEU A 295 -0.56 3.43 -19.56
C LEU A 295 -2.08 3.26 -19.40
N PHE A 296 -2.67 3.84 -18.36
CA PHE A 296 -4.12 3.83 -18.15
C PHE A 296 -4.86 4.61 -19.25
N ALA A 297 -4.36 5.78 -19.65
CA ALA A 297 -4.95 6.54 -20.76
C ALA A 297 -4.87 5.76 -22.09
N ALA A 298 -3.75 5.07 -22.35
CA ALA A 298 -3.63 4.18 -23.51
C ALA A 298 -4.62 3.00 -23.42
N LYS A 299 -4.79 2.41 -22.23
CA LYS A 299 -5.77 1.34 -21.99
C LYS A 299 -7.21 1.80 -22.19
N GLN A 300 -7.57 3.00 -21.75
CA GLN A 300 -8.91 3.58 -21.98
C GLN A 300 -9.19 3.84 -23.48
N ALA A 301 -8.18 4.29 -24.23
CA ALA A 301 -8.30 4.44 -25.68
C ALA A 301 -8.46 3.08 -26.38
N ALA A 302 -7.69 2.07 -25.94
CA ALA A 302 -7.80 0.70 -26.43
C ALA A 302 -9.15 0.04 -26.09
N ASP A 303 -9.67 0.20 -24.86
CA ASP A 303 -11.03 -0.23 -24.50
C ASP A 303 -12.07 0.36 -25.47
N SER A 304 -11.95 1.65 -25.78
CA SER A 304 -12.86 2.38 -26.67
C SER A 304 -12.78 1.85 -28.11
N ALA A 305 -11.58 1.47 -28.57
CA ALA A 305 -11.39 0.82 -29.86
C ALA A 305 -11.99 -0.59 -29.89
N LEU A 306 -11.83 -1.38 -28.82
CA LEU A 306 -12.40 -2.74 -28.72
C LEU A 306 -13.94 -2.77 -28.64
N VAL A 307 -14.60 -1.66 -28.30
CA VAL A 307 -16.06 -1.51 -28.46
C VAL A 307 -16.46 -1.46 -29.94
N THR A 308 -15.62 -0.89 -30.81
CA THR A 308 -15.86 -0.81 -32.26
C THR A 308 -15.31 -2.00 -33.05
N ASP A 309 -14.14 -2.51 -32.66
CA ASP A 309 -13.49 -3.69 -33.25
C ASP A 309 -12.91 -4.59 -32.14
N PRO A 310 -13.66 -5.62 -31.68
CA PRO A 310 -13.18 -6.57 -30.68
C PRO A 310 -11.99 -7.44 -31.12
N THR A 311 -11.56 -7.35 -32.39
CA THR A 311 -10.47 -8.09 -33.00
C THR A 311 -9.20 -7.28 -33.24
N ASP A 312 -9.19 -5.96 -32.96
CA ASP A 312 -7.98 -5.14 -33.03
C ASP A 312 -6.87 -5.70 -32.13
N GLU A 313 -5.81 -6.24 -32.75
CA GLU A 313 -4.72 -6.93 -32.08
C GLU A 313 -3.85 -6.00 -31.22
N SER A 314 -3.75 -4.73 -31.59
CA SER A 314 -2.95 -3.72 -30.89
C SER A 314 -3.70 -3.17 -29.68
N ALA A 315 -5.02 -2.98 -29.80
CA ALA A 315 -5.89 -2.62 -28.70
C ALA A 315 -6.00 -3.78 -27.69
N ASN A 316 -6.15 -5.02 -28.17
CA ASN A 316 -6.10 -6.22 -27.31
C ASN A 316 -4.74 -6.34 -26.61
N GLU A 317 -3.61 -6.21 -27.30
CA GLU A 317 -2.30 -6.20 -26.65
C GLU A 317 -2.20 -5.11 -25.57
N THR A 318 -2.65 -3.88 -25.86
CA THR A 318 -2.60 -2.75 -24.91
C THR A 318 -3.42 -3.03 -23.64
N VAL A 319 -4.65 -3.54 -23.78
CA VAL A 319 -5.53 -3.88 -22.64
C VAL A 319 -4.94 -5.04 -21.84
N GLY A 320 -4.49 -6.10 -22.51
CA GLY A 320 -3.91 -7.29 -21.87
C GLY A 320 -2.60 -7.00 -21.13
N ARG A 321 -1.70 -6.22 -21.74
CA ARG A 321 -0.44 -5.77 -21.09
C ARG A 321 -0.75 -4.94 -19.85
N TYR A 322 -1.74 -4.04 -19.90
CA TYR A 322 -2.13 -3.26 -18.74
C TYR A 322 -2.71 -4.14 -17.62
N GLN A 323 -3.65 -5.04 -17.93
CA GLN A 323 -4.27 -5.92 -16.93
C GLN A 323 -3.24 -6.88 -16.30
N CYS A 324 -2.50 -7.64 -17.10
CA CYS A 324 -1.49 -8.58 -16.59
C CYS A 324 -0.31 -7.86 -15.91
N PHE A 325 0.26 -6.84 -16.55
CA PHE A 325 1.58 -6.32 -16.16
C PHE A 325 1.54 -5.07 -15.28
N VAL A 326 0.44 -4.31 -15.29
CA VAL A 326 0.24 -3.17 -14.38
C VAL A 326 -0.67 -3.54 -13.21
N ARG A 327 -1.80 -4.21 -13.47
CA ARG A 327 -2.78 -4.55 -12.44
C ARG A 327 -2.54 -5.91 -11.77
N GLY A 328 -1.80 -6.82 -12.41
CA GLY A 328 -1.65 -8.20 -11.95
C GLY A 328 -2.91 -9.05 -12.14
N ASP A 329 -3.88 -8.57 -12.92
CA ASP A 329 -5.10 -9.29 -13.28
C ASP A 329 -4.84 -10.17 -14.51
N TRP A 330 -4.31 -11.37 -14.24
CA TRP A 330 -4.05 -12.39 -15.26
C TRP A 330 -5.35 -12.94 -15.85
N SER A 331 -6.40 -13.05 -15.04
CA SER A 331 -7.73 -13.52 -15.47
C SER A 331 -8.37 -12.62 -16.52
N GLY A 332 -8.32 -11.29 -16.33
CA GLY A 332 -8.81 -10.33 -17.31
C GLY A 332 -7.85 -10.14 -18.48
N GLY A 333 -6.54 -10.11 -18.22
CA GLY A 333 -5.53 -9.74 -19.21
C GLY A 333 -5.12 -10.83 -20.20
N LEU A 334 -5.07 -12.10 -19.79
CA LEU A 334 -4.64 -13.19 -20.67
C LEU A 334 -5.54 -13.39 -21.89
N PRO A 335 -6.89 -13.31 -21.81
CA PRO A 335 -7.77 -13.36 -23.00
C PRO A 335 -7.52 -12.24 -24.02
N HIS A 336 -7.01 -11.10 -23.58
CA HIS A 336 -6.59 -10.01 -24.45
C HIS A 336 -5.17 -10.23 -25.00
N LEU A 337 -4.24 -10.71 -24.18
CA LEU A 337 -2.89 -11.08 -24.66
C LEU A 337 -2.90 -12.24 -25.66
N ALA A 338 -3.86 -13.17 -25.58
CA ALA A 338 -4.09 -14.23 -26.57
C ALA A 338 -4.58 -13.70 -27.93
N LYS A 339 -4.86 -12.39 -28.05
CA LYS A 339 -5.16 -11.68 -29.30
C LYS A 339 -4.11 -10.58 -29.57
N SER A 340 -2.95 -10.68 -28.96
CA SER A 340 -1.87 -9.69 -29.04
C SER A 340 -1.21 -9.69 -30.43
N SER A 341 -0.92 -8.50 -30.94
CA SER A 341 -0.13 -8.34 -32.19
C SER A 341 1.29 -8.92 -32.09
N HIS A 342 1.86 -8.97 -30.88
CA HIS A 342 3.16 -9.61 -30.62
C HIS A 342 3.08 -11.16 -30.57
N PRO A 343 3.59 -11.91 -31.57
CA PRO A 343 3.25 -13.34 -31.74
C PRO A 343 3.73 -14.26 -30.62
N PHE A 344 4.90 -13.98 -30.02
CA PHE A 344 5.38 -14.77 -28.88
C PHE A 344 4.51 -14.56 -27.63
N LEU A 345 3.96 -13.35 -27.47
CA LEU A 345 3.14 -13.02 -26.30
C LEU A 345 1.73 -13.62 -26.46
N GLN A 346 1.26 -13.68 -27.71
CA GLN A 346 0.06 -14.40 -28.11
C GLN A 346 0.14 -15.89 -27.75
N ASP A 347 1.07 -16.65 -28.33
CA ASP A 347 1.24 -18.10 -28.06
C ASP A 347 1.52 -18.38 -26.56
N LEU A 348 2.27 -17.51 -25.87
CA LEU A 348 2.48 -17.66 -24.44
C LEU A 348 1.18 -17.46 -23.64
N ALA A 349 0.36 -16.45 -23.97
CA ALA A 349 -0.91 -16.21 -23.30
C ALA A 349 -1.96 -17.28 -23.62
N GLU A 350 -2.03 -17.76 -24.87
CA GLU A 350 -2.90 -18.86 -25.29
C GLU A 350 -2.60 -20.14 -24.50
N ARG A 351 -1.32 -20.51 -24.34
CA ARG A 351 -0.91 -21.67 -23.54
C ARG A 351 -1.19 -21.49 -22.05
N ASP A 352 -0.94 -20.30 -21.52
CA ASP A 352 -1.19 -19.96 -20.12
C ASP A 352 -2.70 -20.08 -19.78
N LEU A 353 -3.57 -19.65 -20.70
CA LEU A 353 -5.04 -19.78 -20.58
C LEU A 353 -5.56 -21.23 -20.52
N VAL A 354 -4.79 -22.22 -20.97
CA VAL A 354 -5.20 -23.64 -20.90
C VAL A 354 -5.25 -24.14 -19.45
N ASP A 355 -4.56 -23.46 -18.53
CA ASP A 355 -4.40 -23.86 -17.12
C ASP A 355 -3.95 -25.33 -16.96
N SER A 356 -2.95 -25.73 -17.75
CA SER A 356 -2.51 -27.12 -17.82
C SER A 356 -2.06 -27.65 -16.46
N ALA A 357 -2.56 -28.83 -16.09
CA ALA A 357 -2.17 -29.54 -14.88
C ALA A 357 -0.88 -30.36 -15.02
N ASP A 358 -0.34 -30.51 -16.24
CA ASP A 358 0.90 -31.24 -16.54
C ASP A 358 2.13 -30.47 -16.00
N PRO A 359 2.92 -31.04 -15.08
CA PRO A 359 4.10 -30.38 -14.56
C PRO A 359 5.18 -30.04 -15.61
N VAL A 360 5.21 -30.72 -16.76
CA VAL A 360 6.17 -30.40 -17.83
C VAL A 360 5.76 -29.11 -18.55
N GLU A 361 4.48 -28.95 -18.92
CA GLU A 361 4.00 -27.69 -19.49
C GLU A 361 4.00 -26.55 -18.44
N GLN A 362 3.69 -26.84 -17.17
CA GLN A 362 3.83 -25.85 -16.08
C GLN A 362 5.30 -25.38 -15.92
N LEU A 363 6.29 -26.26 -16.06
CA LEU A 363 7.70 -25.86 -16.08
C LEU A 363 8.04 -24.99 -17.30
N SER A 364 7.53 -25.36 -18.48
CA SER A 364 7.72 -24.63 -19.74
C SER A 364 7.11 -23.21 -19.71
N LEU A 365 5.89 -23.07 -19.18
CA LEU A 365 5.24 -21.78 -18.93
C LEU A 365 6.04 -20.93 -17.93
N GLY A 366 6.55 -21.55 -16.86
CA GLY A 366 7.45 -20.91 -15.90
C GLY A 366 8.70 -20.35 -16.56
N ASP A 367 9.39 -21.16 -17.37
CA ASP A 367 10.58 -20.77 -18.12
C ASP A 367 10.29 -19.63 -19.11
N ARG A 368 9.22 -19.74 -19.91
CA ARG A 368 8.86 -18.73 -20.91
C ARG A 368 8.52 -17.38 -20.28
N TRP A 369 7.75 -17.36 -19.19
CA TRP A 369 7.46 -16.12 -18.44
C TRP A 369 8.70 -15.54 -17.74
N TYR A 370 9.60 -16.39 -17.26
CA TYR A 370 10.88 -15.96 -16.68
C TYR A 370 11.76 -15.28 -17.74
N ASP A 371 11.89 -15.88 -18.93
CA ASP A 371 12.76 -15.36 -19.99
C ASP A 371 12.25 -14.01 -20.55
N VAL A 372 10.94 -13.83 -20.79
CA VAL A 372 10.41 -12.50 -21.15
C VAL A 372 10.50 -11.51 -19.99
N GLY A 373 10.29 -11.96 -18.75
CA GLY A 373 10.45 -11.13 -17.56
C GLY A 373 11.87 -10.59 -17.40
N LYS A 374 12.90 -11.31 -17.88
CA LYS A 374 14.30 -10.85 -17.89
C LYS A 374 14.63 -9.86 -19.00
N ALA A 375 13.92 -9.92 -20.13
CA ALA A 375 14.09 -8.98 -21.23
C ALA A 375 13.36 -7.65 -20.97
N GLU A 376 12.31 -7.67 -20.15
CA GLU A 376 11.51 -6.52 -19.74
C GLU A 376 12.11 -5.74 -18.56
N SER A 377 11.52 -4.59 -18.24
CA SER A 377 11.94 -3.75 -17.11
C SER A 377 10.77 -3.22 -16.27
N GLY A 378 11.09 -2.70 -15.08
CA GLY A 378 10.10 -2.06 -14.19
C GLY A 378 8.98 -2.99 -13.74
N PHE A 379 7.75 -2.47 -13.73
CA PHE A 379 6.56 -3.22 -13.31
C PHE A 379 6.28 -4.45 -14.20
N ALA A 380 6.58 -4.38 -15.50
CA ALA A 380 6.31 -5.48 -16.43
C ALA A 380 7.20 -6.70 -16.15
N SER A 381 8.51 -6.48 -15.96
CA SER A 381 9.44 -7.51 -15.49
C SER A 381 8.93 -8.16 -14.20
N ASN A 382 8.59 -7.34 -13.19
CA ASN A 382 8.10 -7.84 -11.89
C ASN A 382 6.80 -8.65 -11.99
N ALA A 383 5.88 -8.28 -12.87
CA ALA A 383 4.65 -9.03 -13.10
C ALA A 383 4.92 -10.38 -13.77
N MET A 384 5.70 -10.39 -14.85
CA MET A 384 6.09 -11.61 -15.57
C MET A 384 6.86 -12.58 -14.66
N MET A 385 7.78 -12.07 -13.83
CA MET A 385 8.49 -12.84 -12.81
C MET A 385 7.53 -13.48 -11.80
N ARG A 386 6.47 -12.77 -11.38
CA ARG A 386 5.43 -13.34 -10.51
C ARG A 386 4.59 -14.41 -11.21
N ARG A 387 4.33 -14.32 -12.53
CA ARG A 387 3.66 -15.38 -13.30
C ARG A 387 4.55 -16.60 -13.51
N ALA A 388 5.82 -16.40 -13.81
CA ALA A 388 6.82 -17.46 -13.85
C ALA A 388 6.88 -18.23 -12.51
N ARG A 389 6.93 -17.50 -11.39
CA ARG A 389 6.91 -18.05 -10.04
C ARG A 389 5.66 -18.89 -9.76
N TYR A 390 4.48 -18.42 -10.19
CA TYR A 390 3.22 -19.14 -10.05
C TYR A 390 3.27 -20.50 -10.77
N TRP A 391 3.76 -20.52 -12.01
CA TRP A 391 3.88 -21.76 -12.79
C TRP A 391 4.89 -22.73 -12.21
N TYR A 392 6.07 -22.24 -11.82
CA TYR A 392 7.06 -23.02 -11.08
C TYR A 392 6.52 -23.55 -9.73
N GLU A 393 5.66 -22.81 -9.01
CA GLU A 393 5.03 -23.26 -7.76
C GLU A 393 4.04 -24.42 -7.95
N LEU A 394 3.39 -24.50 -9.10
CA LEU A 394 2.51 -25.62 -9.46
C LEU A 394 3.30 -26.85 -9.95
N ALA A 395 4.40 -26.61 -10.70
CA ALA A 395 5.24 -27.66 -11.24
C ALA A 395 6.12 -28.35 -10.18
N GLN A 396 6.80 -27.56 -9.32
CA GLN A 396 7.82 -28.03 -8.37
C GLN A 396 7.45 -29.33 -7.61
N PRO A 397 6.29 -29.47 -6.95
CA PRO A 397 5.97 -30.65 -6.13
C PRO A 397 5.69 -31.93 -6.93
N LYS A 398 5.57 -31.84 -8.26
CA LYS A 398 5.30 -32.96 -9.17
C LYS A 398 6.51 -33.32 -10.04
N LEU A 399 7.50 -32.43 -10.13
CA LEU A 399 8.73 -32.65 -10.86
C LEU A 399 9.72 -33.48 -10.05
N THR A 400 10.63 -34.16 -10.74
CA THR A 400 11.73 -34.93 -10.13
C THR A 400 13.06 -34.62 -10.82
N GLY A 401 14.17 -34.98 -10.18
CA GLY A 401 15.51 -34.87 -10.75
C GLY A 401 15.90 -33.45 -11.16
N LEU A 402 16.62 -33.32 -12.29
CA LEU A 402 17.16 -32.03 -12.75
C LEU A 402 16.07 -30.98 -13.03
N SER A 403 14.86 -31.38 -13.43
CA SER A 403 13.75 -30.46 -13.66
C SER A 403 13.26 -29.82 -12.37
N GLN A 404 13.20 -30.59 -11.27
CA GLN A 404 12.90 -30.07 -9.94
C GLN A 404 14.00 -29.11 -9.47
N THR A 405 15.28 -29.49 -9.62
CA THR A 405 16.41 -28.64 -9.24
C THR A 405 16.48 -27.34 -10.06
N LYS A 406 16.13 -27.37 -11.35
CA LYS A 406 16.00 -26.16 -12.19
C LYS A 406 14.91 -25.23 -11.65
N CYS A 407 13.74 -25.80 -11.36
CA CYS A 407 12.61 -25.08 -10.79
C CYS A 407 13.00 -24.38 -9.48
N GLU A 408 13.66 -25.08 -8.55
CA GLU A 408 14.14 -24.55 -7.27
C GLU A 408 15.14 -23.38 -7.42
N LYS A 409 16.08 -23.49 -8.36
CA LYS A 409 17.02 -22.41 -8.69
C LYS A 409 16.30 -21.20 -9.26
N ARG A 410 15.42 -21.39 -10.24
CA ARG A 410 14.63 -20.32 -10.86
C ARG A 410 13.73 -19.59 -9.86
N LEU A 411 13.10 -20.32 -8.94
CA LEU A 411 12.32 -19.75 -7.85
C LEU A 411 13.17 -18.89 -6.91
N THR A 412 14.41 -19.32 -6.62
CA THR A 412 15.37 -18.55 -5.81
C THR A 412 15.84 -17.29 -6.53
N GLU A 413 16.12 -17.37 -7.83
CA GLU A 413 16.48 -16.22 -8.66
C GLU A 413 15.31 -15.21 -8.77
N ILE A 414 14.07 -15.68 -8.94
CA ILE A 414 12.88 -14.82 -8.94
C ILE A 414 12.69 -14.15 -7.57
N ASP A 415 12.84 -14.90 -6.47
CA ASP A 415 12.78 -14.34 -5.11
C ASP A 415 13.84 -13.22 -4.95
N GLN A 416 15.05 -13.38 -5.51
CA GLN A 416 16.08 -12.33 -5.52
C GLN A 416 15.71 -11.12 -6.40
N ILE A 417 15.21 -11.34 -7.62
CA ILE A 417 14.80 -10.26 -8.55
C ILE A 417 13.67 -9.43 -7.93
N LEU A 418 12.65 -10.08 -7.38
CA LEU A 418 11.50 -9.41 -6.74
C LEU A 418 11.85 -8.75 -5.39
N SER A 419 12.97 -9.15 -4.76
CA SER A 419 13.48 -8.51 -3.53
C SER A 419 14.40 -7.32 -3.80
N GLN A 420 14.88 -7.14 -5.04
CA GLN A 420 15.71 -5.99 -5.40
C GLN A 420 14.81 -4.76 -5.66
N PRO A 421 15.03 -3.62 -4.97
CA PRO A 421 14.38 -2.37 -5.35
C PRO A 421 14.88 -1.96 -6.75
N ALA A 422 13.96 -1.64 -7.66
CA ALA A 422 14.28 -1.32 -9.05
C ALA A 422 15.43 -0.29 -9.15
N ALA A 423 16.42 -0.57 -10.00
CA ALA A 423 17.73 0.09 -9.95
C ALA A 423 17.63 1.64 -9.90
N GLY A 424 18.14 2.22 -8.81
CA GLY A 424 18.03 3.66 -8.54
C GLY A 424 17.95 4.06 -7.06
N PHE A 425 17.86 3.10 -6.13
CA PHE A 425 17.75 3.38 -4.70
C PHE A 425 19.01 2.99 -3.94
N SER A 426 19.48 3.91 -3.10
CA SER A 426 20.25 3.55 -1.91
C SER A 426 19.47 2.48 -1.15
N THR A 427 20.11 1.37 -0.82
CA THR A 427 19.55 0.29 0.00
C THR A 427 18.79 0.89 1.20
N PRO A 428 17.46 0.73 1.27
CA PRO A 428 16.77 0.92 2.53
C PRO A 428 17.37 -0.09 3.51
N GLU A 429 17.66 0.33 4.74
CA GLU A 429 17.56 -0.63 5.85
C GLU A 429 16.23 -1.38 5.71
N HIS A 430 16.21 -2.68 6.02
CA HIS A 430 14.96 -3.43 6.13
C HIS A 430 14.09 -2.81 7.22
N ARG A 431 13.29 -1.80 6.85
CA ARG A 431 12.16 -1.31 7.64
C ARG A 431 11.18 -2.46 7.70
N ARG A 432 11.25 -3.20 8.80
CA ARG A 432 10.42 -4.37 9.09
C ARG A 432 8.96 -3.92 9.07
N SER A 433 8.25 -4.23 8.00
CA SER A 433 6.81 -4.01 7.91
C SER A 433 6.03 -4.90 8.89
N GLY A 434 4.72 -4.72 8.92
CA GLY A 434 3.80 -5.41 9.82
C GLY A 434 2.71 -4.48 10.35
N LEU A 435 1.87 -5.06 11.20
CA LEU A 435 0.85 -4.36 11.96
C LEU A 435 1.15 -4.40 13.45
N VAL A 436 0.95 -3.28 14.12
CA VAL A 436 1.02 -3.09 15.57
C VAL A 436 -0.38 -3.21 16.15
N PHE A 437 -0.54 -4.08 17.14
CA PHE A 437 -1.77 -4.36 17.87
C PHE A 437 -1.65 -3.79 19.28
N ASP A 438 -2.68 -3.10 19.74
CA ASP A 438 -2.69 -2.33 20.99
C ASP A 438 -3.30 -3.08 22.20
N GLY A 439 -3.70 -4.34 22.03
CA GLY A 439 -4.51 -5.08 23.02
C GLY A 439 -6.01 -4.82 22.90
N LYS A 440 -6.48 -4.22 21.80
CA LYS A 440 -7.91 -4.03 21.43
C LYS A 440 -8.18 -4.24 19.94
N SER A 441 -7.13 -4.16 19.13
CA SER A 441 -7.17 -4.28 17.68
C SER A 441 -7.22 -5.72 17.20
N TRP A 442 -7.79 -5.97 16.02
CA TRP A 442 -7.89 -7.30 15.42
C TRP A 442 -8.08 -7.21 13.89
N LEU A 443 -7.95 -8.33 13.21
CA LEU A 443 -8.12 -8.49 11.76
C LEU A 443 -9.24 -9.50 11.46
N GLU A 444 -10.19 -9.09 10.62
CA GLU A 444 -11.41 -9.83 10.29
C GLU A 444 -11.24 -10.65 9.01
N THR A 445 -11.19 -11.98 9.17
CA THR A 445 -11.07 -12.91 8.04
C THR A 445 -12.41 -13.53 7.64
N THR A 446 -12.51 -14.06 6.43
CA THR A 446 -13.58 -14.98 6.00
C THR A 446 -13.25 -16.45 6.29
N LEU A 447 -12.02 -16.76 6.71
CA LEU A 447 -11.47 -18.11 6.76
C LEU A 447 -12.16 -18.98 7.83
N LYS A 448 -12.52 -20.20 7.44
CA LYS A 448 -12.96 -21.27 8.35
C LYS A 448 -12.15 -22.55 8.12
N TYR A 449 -12.04 -23.36 9.17
CA TYR A 449 -11.40 -24.66 9.14
C TYR A 449 -12.31 -25.74 9.73
N ASP A 450 -12.54 -26.78 8.94
CA ASP A 450 -13.51 -27.85 9.17
C ASP A 450 -12.89 -29.13 9.76
N GLY A 451 -11.58 -29.10 10.07
CA GLY A 451 -10.89 -30.23 10.71
C GLY A 451 -10.61 -31.44 9.81
N LYS A 452 -10.88 -31.37 8.50
CA LYS A 452 -10.76 -32.52 7.59
C LYS A 452 -9.40 -32.65 6.89
N THR A 453 -8.62 -31.58 6.85
CA THR A 453 -7.26 -31.55 6.27
C THR A 453 -6.26 -31.37 7.40
N PRO A 454 -4.99 -31.81 7.24
CA PRO A 454 -3.89 -31.25 8.01
C PRO A 454 -3.87 -29.72 7.90
N LEU A 455 -3.19 -29.06 8.84
CA LEU A 455 -3.18 -27.60 8.94
C LEU A 455 -1.82 -27.11 9.45
N THR A 456 -1.32 -26.05 8.82
CA THR A 456 -0.23 -25.22 9.35
C THR A 456 -0.72 -23.78 9.45
N ILE A 457 -0.49 -23.14 10.60
CA ILE A 457 -0.61 -21.69 10.79
C ILE A 457 0.77 -21.18 11.21
N GLU A 458 1.36 -20.29 10.43
CA GLU A 458 2.65 -19.68 10.76
C GLU A 458 2.60 -18.14 10.69
N THR A 459 3.47 -17.49 11.47
CA THR A 459 3.49 -16.04 11.62
C THR A 459 4.84 -15.55 12.16
N TRP A 460 5.25 -14.35 11.72
CA TRP A 460 6.28 -13.57 12.41
C TRP A 460 5.63 -12.60 13.38
N VAL A 461 6.04 -12.63 14.65
CA VAL A 461 5.36 -11.93 15.74
C VAL A 461 6.36 -11.37 16.76
N SER A 462 6.01 -10.28 17.43
CA SER A 462 6.65 -9.83 18.68
C SER A 462 5.57 -9.35 19.65
N THR A 463 5.79 -9.45 20.96
CA THR A 463 4.83 -8.96 21.98
C THR A 463 5.53 -8.19 23.09
N ASP A 464 4.86 -7.26 23.72
CA ASP A 464 5.30 -6.59 24.94
C ASP A 464 4.46 -6.98 26.18
N ALA A 465 3.63 -8.04 26.08
CA ALA A 465 2.81 -8.56 27.17
C ALA A 465 2.75 -10.10 27.18
N ALA A 466 3.22 -10.72 28.28
CA ALA A 466 3.22 -12.18 28.48
C ALA A 466 1.97 -12.69 29.23
N VAL A 467 0.80 -12.10 28.97
CA VAL A 467 -0.49 -12.55 29.49
C VAL A 467 -1.21 -13.45 28.47
N GLU A 468 -2.34 -14.06 28.84
CA GLU A 468 -3.12 -14.87 27.88
C GLU A 468 -3.72 -13.98 26.78
N GLN A 469 -3.36 -14.23 25.51
CA GLN A 469 -3.87 -13.51 24.34
C GLN A 469 -3.67 -14.30 23.04
N SER A 470 -4.51 -14.07 22.04
CA SER A 470 -4.63 -14.90 20.83
C SER A 470 -4.07 -14.20 19.59
N ILE A 471 -3.23 -14.91 18.84
CA ILE A 471 -2.52 -14.39 17.66
C ILE A 471 -3.29 -14.74 16.39
N VAL A 472 -3.72 -16.00 16.26
CA VAL A 472 -4.64 -16.48 15.22
C VAL A 472 -5.55 -17.54 15.83
N ALA A 473 -6.86 -17.26 15.94
CA ALA A 473 -7.77 -18.11 16.70
C ALA A 473 -9.23 -18.15 16.19
N ASN A 474 -9.93 -19.23 16.50
CA ASN A 474 -11.39 -19.36 16.40
C ASN A 474 -11.98 -20.15 17.59
N CYS A 475 -11.49 -19.86 18.80
CA CYS A 475 -11.20 -20.81 19.87
C CYS A 475 -12.09 -20.66 21.14
N HIS A 476 -13.41 -20.62 20.99
CA HIS A 476 -14.31 -20.42 22.14
C HIS A 476 -15.07 -21.68 22.57
N GLY A 477 -14.40 -22.56 23.33
CA GLY A 477 -14.94 -23.87 23.74
C GLY A 477 -15.05 -24.91 22.61
N VAL A 478 -14.52 -24.55 21.43
CA VAL A 478 -14.43 -25.26 20.14
C VAL A 478 -13.18 -24.75 19.42
N GLY A 479 -12.83 -25.33 18.27
CA GLY A 479 -11.82 -24.75 17.36
C GLY A 479 -10.39 -24.83 17.87
N LEU A 480 -9.57 -23.86 17.45
CA LEU A 480 -8.14 -23.82 17.74
C LEU A 480 -7.57 -22.39 17.85
N ALA A 481 -6.44 -22.27 18.54
CA ALA A 481 -5.69 -21.03 18.68
C ALA A 481 -4.18 -21.23 18.62
N LEU A 482 -3.50 -20.36 17.87
CA LEU A 482 -2.10 -19.98 18.10
C LEU A 482 -2.09 -18.74 19.02
N GLN A 483 -1.49 -18.87 20.20
CA GLN A 483 -1.70 -17.94 21.32
C GLN A 483 -0.50 -17.84 22.26
N ILE A 484 -0.55 -16.87 23.17
CA ILE A 484 0.19 -16.88 24.44
C ILE A 484 -0.72 -17.52 25.50
N THR A 485 -0.20 -18.50 26.23
CA THR A 485 -0.92 -19.19 27.31
C THR A 485 -0.94 -18.36 28.60
N SER A 486 -1.80 -18.74 29.56
CA SER A 486 -1.83 -18.16 30.90
C SER A 486 -0.51 -18.30 31.69
N GLU A 487 0.39 -19.20 31.29
CA GLU A 487 1.74 -19.33 31.88
C GLU A 487 2.77 -18.36 31.29
N GLY A 488 2.41 -17.61 30.23
CA GLY A 488 3.32 -16.78 29.45
C GLY A 488 4.24 -17.58 28.52
N ARG A 489 3.74 -18.68 27.93
CA ARG A 489 4.42 -19.47 26.88
C ARG A 489 3.70 -19.29 25.54
N TRP A 490 4.40 -19.46 24.42
CA TRP A 490 3.74 -19.67 23.13
C TRP A 490 3.00 -21.00 23.15
N GLY A 491 1.84 -21.09 22.49
CA GLY A 491 1.05 -22.31 22.48
C GLY A 491 0.18 -22.46 21.23
N PHE A 492 0.04 -23.69 20.75
CA PHE A 492 -0.87 -24.07 19.69
C PHE A 492 -1.83 -25.16 20.19
N HIS A 493 -3.11 -24.83 20.33
CA HIS A 493 -4.12 -25.67 20.98
C HIS A 493 -5.31 -25.90 20.07
N ILE A 494 -5.86 -27.12 20.10
CA ILE A 494 -7.03 -27.56 19.33
C ILE A 494 -8.01 -28.27 20.29
N ARG A 495 -9.31 -27.96 20.18
CA ARG A 495 -10.35 -28.59 20.98
C ARG A 495 -10.68 -29.98 20.42
N ASP A 496 -10.41 -31.05 21.15
CA ASP A 496 -11.03 -32.35 20.86
C ASP A 496 -12.40 -32.46 21.55
N LYS A 497 -13.10 -33.60 21.47
CA LYS A 497 -14.44 -33.74 22.11
C LYS A 497 -14.37 -33.65 23.64
N SER A 498 -13.22 -33.93 24.26
CA SER A 498 -13.00 -33.97 25.71
C SER A 498 -12.47 -32.63 26.24
N THR A 499 -11.27 -32.20 25.83
CA THR A 499 -10.57 -30.99 26.31
C THR A 499 -9.78 -30.30 25.18
N TYR A 500 -9.08 -29.21 25.50
CA TYR A 500 -8.05 -28.65 24.62
C TYR A 500 -6.78 -29.48 24.71
N GLN A 501 -6.28 -29.91 23.55
CA GLN A 501 -4.99 -30.59 23.39
C GLN A 501 -4.05 -29.62 22.69
N GLY A 502 -2.76 -29.59 23.04
CA GLY A 502 -1.87 -28.60 22.44
C GLY A 502 -0.39 -28.80 22.73
N ALA A 503 0.40 -28.09 21.94
CA ALA A 503 1.84 -27.94 22.11
C ALA A 503 2.15 -26.56 22.69
N VAL A 504 3.18 -26.46 23.53
CA VAL A 504 3.65 -25.18 24.12
C VAL A 504 5.16 -25.06 23.99
N SER A 505 5.67 -23.84 24.05
CA SER A 505 7.11 -23.58 23.97
C SER A 505 7.84 -24.05 25.23
N ASP A 506 9.06 -24.57 25.01
CA ASP A 506 9.98 -25.00 26.07
C ASP A 506 10.28 -23.82 27.03
N ASP A 507 10.55 -22.66 26.45
CA ASP A 507 10.80 -21.39 27.12
C ASP A 507 9.54 -20.51 27.23
N LYS A 508 9.58 -19.55 28.16
CA LYS A 508 8.59 -18.46 28.22
C LYS A 508 8.83 -17.42 27.13
N VAL A 509 7.78 -16.67 26.81
CA VAL A 509 7.81 -15.56 25.85
C VAL A 509 8.81 -14.48 26.27
N GLN A 510 9.72 -14.12 25.37
CA GLN A 510 10.65 -13.00 25.57
C GLN A 510 10.04 -11.72 25.00
N LEU A 511 9.81 -10.72 25.86
CA LEU A 511 9.15 -9.47 25.46
C LEU A 511 10.04 -8.64 24.53
N GLY A 512 9.44 -8.02 23.51
CA GLY A 512 10.10 -7.26 22.46
C GLY A 512 10.88 -8.11 21.45
N GLN A 513 11.09 -9.40 21.71
CA GLN A 513 11.75 -10.29 20.77
C GLN A 513 10.82 -10.64 19.62
N ARG A 514 11.29 -10.44 18.38
CA ARG A 514 10.63 -10.96 17.19
C ARG A 514 10.97 -12.45 17.05
N VAL A 515 9.94 -13.28 16.93
CA VAL A 515 10.05 -14.72 16.69
C VAL A 515 9.18 -15.14 15.53
N HIS A 516 9.54 -16.25 14.89
CA HIS A 516 8.64 -17.00 14.03
C HIS A 516 7.94 -18.07 14.86
N LEU A 517 6.63 -18.24 14.66
CA LEU A 517 5.85 -19.32 15.23
C LEU A 517 5.21 -20.13 14.11
N ALA A 518 5.20 -21.45 14.23
CA ALA A 518 4.33 -22.32 13.40
C ALA A 518 3.61 -23.35 14.28
N GLY A 519 2.28 -23.32 14.25
CA GLY A 519 1.42 -24.37 14.77
C GLY A 519 1.08 -25.36 13.66
N VAL A 520 1.36 -26.65 13.86
CA VAL A 520 1.14 -27.71 12.86
C VAL A 520 0.28 -28.82 13.44
N THR A 521 -0.66 -29.34 12.65
CA THR A 521 -1.36 -30.59 12.94
C THR A 521 -1.56 -31.44 11.69
N ASP A 522 -1.42 -32.76 11.86
CA ASP A 522 -1.75 -33.77 10.84
C ASP A 522 -3.22 -34.26 10.93
N GLY A 523 -4.01 -33.66 11.84
CA GLY A 523 -5.38 -34.10 12.16
C GLY A 523 -5.49 -34.96 13.43
N ARG A 524 -4.37 -35.37 14.06
CA ARG A 524 -4.33 -35.95 15.41
C ARG A 524 -3.18 -35.40 16.26
N ASN A 525 -1.96 -35.38 15.74
CA ASN A 525 -0.80 -34.84 16.42
C ASN A 525 -0.78 -33.32 16.29
N ILE A 526 -0.23 -32.64 17.29
CA ILE A 526 -0.14 -31.18 17.38
C ILE A 526 1.30 -30.83 17.76
N ALA A 527 1.95 -30.02 16.93
CA ALA A 527 3.30 -29.52 17.17
C ALA A 527 3.32 -27.99 17.13
N LEU A 528 4.25 -27.41 17.88
CA LEU A 528 4.61 -26.00 17.83
C LEU A 528 6.09 -25.92 17.44
N TYR A 529 6.42 -24.94 16.61
CA TYR A 529 7.78 -24.55 16.26
C TYR A 529 7.99 -23.09 16.63
N VAL A 530 9.15 -22.76 17.21
CA VAL A 530 9.57 -21.40 17.53
C VAL A 530 10.91 -21.15 16.83
N ASN A 531 10.99 -20.13 15.98
CA ASN A 531 12.15 -19.88 15.11
C ASN A 531 12.57 -21.12 14.30
N GLY A 532 11.59 -21.90 13.84
CA GLY A 532 11.79 -23.15 13.11
C GLY A 532 12.27 -24.34 13.95
N LYS A 533 12.45 -24.18 15.27
CA LYS A 533 12.79 -25.26 16.21
C LYS A 533 11.55 -25.91 16.81
N ARG A 534 11.40 -27.22 16.65
CA ARG A 534 10.28 -28.00 17.21
C ARG A 534 10.35 -28.02 18.73
N GLN A 535 9.23 -27.69 19.37
CA GLN A 535 9.12 -27.67 20.84
C GLN A 535 8.87 -29.08 21.39
N LYS A 536 9.35 -29.36 22.61
CA LYS A 536 9.33 -30.73 23.19
C LYS A 536 7.93 -31.18 23.63
N GLN A 537 7.12 -30.26 24.16
CA GLN A 537 5.76 -30.58 24.57
C GLN A 537 4.84 -30.60 23.34
N LEU A 538 4.46 -31.80 22.92
CA LEU A 538 3.53 -32.06 21.82
C LEU A 538 2.10 -32.31 22.34
N GLY A 539 1.10 -31.98 21.53
CA GLY A 539 -0.29 -32.35 21.79
C GLY A 539 -0.72 -33.56 20.97
N HIS A 540 -1.69 -34.32 21.46
CA HIS A 540 -2.33 -35.41 20.73
C HIS A 540 -3.84 -35.42 20.98
N MET A 541 -4.64 -35.35 19.92
CA MET A 541 -6.09 -35.42 20.02
C MET A 541 -6.55 -36.85 20.25
N THR A 542 -7.17 -37.09 21.40
CA THR A 542 -7.72 -38.40 21.80
C THR A 542 -9.04 -38.72 21.09
N SER A 543 -9.68 -37.69 20.53
CA SER A 543 -10.94 -37.77 19.80
C SER A 543 -10.95 -36.76 18.64
N GLY A 544 -11.96 -36.80 17.76
CA GLY A 544 -12.03 -35.87 16.62
C GLY A 544 -12.12 -34.40 17.04
N HIS A 545 -11.52 -33.51 16.26
CA HIS A 545 -11.58 -32.05 16.44
C HIS A 545 -13.04 -31.57 16.57
N LYS A 546 -13.32 -30.84 17.65
CA LYS A 546 -14.59 -30.17 17.91
C LYS A 546 -14.62 -28.86 17.11
N VAL A 547 -14.94 -29.00 15.83
CA VAL A 547 -14.95 -27.93 14.82
C VAL A 547 -15.67 -26.67 15.32
N SER A 548 -15.06 -25.52 15.06
CA SER A 548 -15.64 -24.20 15.34
C SER A 548 -16.43 -23.68 14.15
N ASN A 549 -17.63 -23.17 14.42
CA ASN A 549 -18.42 -22.46 13.42
C ASN A 549 -17.96 -21.00 13.22
N PHE A 550 -17.09 -20.50 14.10
CA PHE A 550 -16.53 -19.15 14.01
C PHE A 550 -15.45 -19.06 12.93
N ARG A 551 -15.31 -17.86 12.36
CA ARG A 551 -14.21 -17.52 11.45
C ARG A 551 -12.92 -17.32 12.25
N PHE A 552 -11.77 -17.42 11.61
CA PHE A 552 -10.52 -17.00 12.24
C PHE A 552 -10.51 -15.48 12.45
N MET A 553 -10.03 -15.09 13.62
CA MET A 553 -9.59 -13.74 13.92
C MET A 553 -8.06 -13.74 14.01
N ILE A 554 -7.43 -12.63 13.58
CA ILE A 554 -6.00 -12.40 13.74
C ILE A 554 -5.83 -11.27 14.75
N GLY A 555 -4.97 -11.47 15.74
CA GLY A 555 -4.81 -10.57 16.89
C GLY A 555 -5.96 -10.62 17.91
N ALA A 556 -6.88 -11.58 17.81
CA ALA A 556 -7.97 -11.81 18.76
C ALA A 556 -8.51 -13.24 18.66
N ASP A 557 -9.43 -13.57 19.58
CA ASP A 557 -10.27 -14.78 19.60
C ASP A 557 -11.75 -14.35 19.53
N PRO A 558 -12.65 -15.04 18.81
CA PRO A 558 -14.09 -14.80 18.90
C PRO A 558 -14.68 -15.20 20.25
N ASP A 559 -15.75 -14.53 20.69
CA ASP A 559 -16.66 -14.98 21.74
C ASP A 559 -17.87 -15.75 21.16
N PHE A 560 -18.82 -16.17 22.01
CA PHE A 560 -20.06 -16.82 21.57
C PHE A 560 -20.92 -15.98 20.61
N HIS A 561 -20.73 -14.65 20.56
CA HIS A 561 -21.42 -13.71 19.68
C HIS A 561 -20.57 -13.29 18.47
N SER A 562 -19.44 -13.97 18.21
CA SER A 562 -18.45 -13.62 17.19
C SER A 562 -17.85 -12.20 17.34
N LYS A 563 -17.80 -11.68 18.57
CA LYS A 563 -17.07 -10.45 18.93
C LYS A 563 -15.64 -10.79 19.35
N PRO A 564 -14.66 -9.90 19.09
CA PRO A 564 -13.27 -10.17 19.41
C PRO A 564 -13.01 -10.00 20.93
N GLN A 565 -12.19 -10.89 21.47
CA GLN A 565 -11.70 -10.92 22.85
C GLN A 565 -10.27 -11.49 22.86
N LYS A 566 -9.64 -11.60 24.05
CA LYS A 566 -8.25 -12.07 24.23
C LYS A 566 -7.26 -11.38 23.26
N HIS A 567 -7.46 -10.08 23.05
CA HIS A 567 -6.74 -9.31 22.05
C HIS A 567 -5.23 -9.33 22.25
N PHE A 568 -4.50 -9.46 21.14
CA PHE A 568 -3.06 -9.41 21.09
C PHE A 568 -2.50 -8.00 21.27
N ARG A 569 -1.34 -7.88 21.91
CA ARG A 569 -0.59 -6.64 22.03
C ARG A 569 0.87 -6.87 21.62
N GLY A 570 1.32 -6.16 20.60
CA GLY A 570 2.62 -6.43 19.95
C GLY A 570 2.63 -6.11 18.46
N THR A 571 3.49 -6.77 17.69
CA THR A 571 3.47 -6.71 16.21
C THR A 571 3.20 -8.08 15.61
N ILE A 572 2.41 -8.12 14.54
CA ILE A 572 2.33 -9.27 13.63
C ILE A 572 2.84 -8.79 12.27
N ASP A 573 3.91 -9.41 11.80
CA ASP A 573 4.65 -9.01 10.61
C ASP A 573 4.23 -9.83 9.37
N SER A 574 3.58 -10.98 9.55
CA SER A 574 2.93 -11.76 8.48
C SER A 574 2.05 -12.88 9.06
N VAL A 575 1.09 -13.38 8.28
CA VAL A 575 0.27 -14.57 8.64
C VAL A 575 0.12 -15.47 7.41
N HIS A 576 0.43 -16.75 7.56
CA HIS A 576 0.26 -17.77 6.52
C HIS A 576 -0.51 -18.96 7.08
N VAL A 577 -1.54 -19.40 6.34
CA VAL A 577 -2.33 -20.59 6.66
C VAL A 577 -2.36 -21.54 5.46
N ALA A 578 -2.01 -22.80 5.70
CA ALA A 578 -1.95 -23.85 4.70
C ALA A 578 -2.73 -25.09 5.15
N ARG A 579 -3.50 -25.69 4.24
CA ARG A 579 -4.26 -26.95 4.46
C ARG A 579 -3.39 -28.20 4.29
N THR A 580 -2.16 -28.14 4.79
CA THR A 580 -1.24 -29.27 4.91
C THR A 580 -0.38 -29.12 6.17
N ALA A 581 0.29 -30.19 6.61
CA ALA A 581 1.37 -30.11 7.57
C ALA A 581 2.67 -29.79 6.82
N LEU A 582 3.14 -28.54 6.88
CA LEU A 582 4.32 -28.10 6.15
C LEU A 582 5.64 -28.58 6.77
N TYR A 583 5.64 -28.89 8.07
CA TYR A 583 6.84 -29.17 8.86
C TYR A 583 6.66 -30.41 9.75
N GLY A 584 7.57 -31.37 9.63
CA GLY A 584 7.73 -32.51 10.56
C GLY A 584 8.97 -32.37 11.44
N ASP A 585 10.05 -31.82 10.88
CA ASP A 585 11.35 -31.62 11.52
C ASP A 585 11.66 -30.12 11.69
N ASP A 586 12.79 -29.81 12.34
CA ASP A 586 13.34 -28.46 12.41
C ASP A 586 13.56 -27.87 11.00
N PHE A 587 13.31 -26.56 10.85
CA PHE A 587 13.48 -25.84 9.58
C PHE A 587 14.06 -24.44 9.79
N THR A 588 14.38 -23.75 8.70
CA THR A 588 14.73 -22.32 8.70
C THR A 588 13.51 -21.50 8.24
N PRO A 589 12.92 -20.65 9.09
CA PRO A 589 11.78 -19.82 8.70
C PRO A 589 12.11 -18.85 7.57
N ARG A 590 11.15 -18.65 6.65
CA ARG A 590 11.23 -17.63 5.59
C ARG A 590 10.54 -16.34 6.04
N ASP A 591 11.05 -15.21 5.55
CA ASP A 591 10.56 -13.87 5.89
C ASP A 591 10.55 -12.99 4.61
N PRO A 592 9.38 -12.70 4.02
CA PRO A 592 8.04 -13.17 4.39
C PRO A 592 7.82 -14.68 4.09
N PRO A 593 6.77 -15.30 4.66
CA PRO A 593 6.35 -16.65 4.30
C PRO A 593 6.01 -16.78 2.81
N ARG A 594 6.24 -17.98 2.26
CA ARG A 594 6.03 -18.27 0.83
C ARG A 594 4.72 -19.04 0.62
N ARG A 595 3.95 -18.60 -0.38
CA ARG A 595 2.77 -19.33 -0.86
C ARG A 595 3.14 -20.73 -1.36
N THR A 596 2.25 -21.68 -1.09
CA THR A 596 2.28 -23.07 -1.58
C THR A 596 0.94 -23.37 -2.29
N PRO A 597 0.81 -24.49 -3.03
CA PRO A 597 -0.49 -24.93 -3.55
C PRO A 597 -1.55 -25.18 -2.47
N SER A 598 -1.13 -25.45 -1.22
CA SER A 598 -2.02 -25.70 -0.08
C SER A 598 -2.41 -24.43 0.70
N THR A 599 -1.87 -23.26 0.32
CA THR A 599 -2.07 -21.98 1.02
C THR A 599 -3.49 -21.46 0.81
N VAL A 600 -4.20 -21.23 1.92
CA VAL A 600 -5.57 -20.71 1.95
C VAL A 600 -5.68 -19.27 2.46
N LEU A 601 -4.61 -18.74 3.05
CA LEU A 601 -4.46 -17.34 3.43
C LEU A 601 -2.97 -16.99 3.50
N LEU A 602 -2.54 -15.89 2.89
CA LEU A 602 -1.19 -15.35 3.01
C LEU A 602 -1.25 -13.81 3.08
N LEU A 603 -1.08 -13.27 4.29
CA LEU A 603 -0.95 -11.84 4.54
C LEU A 603 0.54 -11.52 4.72
N GLN A 604 1.10 -10.70 3.83
CA GLN A 604 2.50 -10.25 3.94
C GLN A 604 2.64 -9.03 4.87
N LEU A 605 1.53 -8.32 5.14
CA LEU A 605 1.46 -7.15 6.02
C LEU A 605 2.51 -6.08 5.70
N ASP A 606 2.82 -5.93 4.41
CA ASP A 606 3.82 -5.02 3.84
C ASP A 606 3.21 -3.86 3.05
N GLU A 607 1.89 -3.65 3.16
CA GLU A 607 1.20 -2.53 2.54
C GLU A 607 1.62 -1.18 3.15
N ASN A 608 1.98 -1.18 4.44
CA ASN A 608 2.38 -0.03 5.27
C ASN A 608 1.29 1.03 5.52
N GLU A 609 0.07 0.84 5.02
CA GLU A 609 -1.04 1.81 5.10
C GLU A 609 -2.38 1.19 4.64
N GLY A 610 -3.50 1.84 5.00
CA GLY A 610 -4.86 1.43 4.62
C GLY A 610 -5.58 0.59 5.69
N ALA A 611 -6.83 0.22 5.42
CA ALA A 611 -7.69 -0.54 6.33
C ALA A 611 -7.90 -2.00 5.89
N ILE A 612 -7.14 -2.47 4.90
CA ILE A 612 -7.23 -3.81 4.31
C ILE A 612 -5.83 -4.41 4.23
N ALA A 613 -5.65 -5.61 4.76
CA ALA A 613 -4.50 -6.47 4.48
C ALA A 613 -4.85 -7.38 3.29
N ARG A 614 -3.98 -7.43 2.28
CA ARG A 614 -4.18 -8.22 1.06
C ARG A 614 -3.82 -9.67 1.33
N ASP A 615 -4.69 -10.54 0.83
CA ASP A 615 -4.41 -11.97 0.75
C ASP A 615 -3.75 -12.30 -0.59
N HIS A 616 -2.56 -12.88 -0.51
CA HIS A 616 -1.74 -13.33 -1.64
C HIS A 616 -1.94 -14.82 -1.96
N SER A 617 -2.88 -15.50 -1.29
CA SER A 617 -3.34 -16.84 -1.68
C SER A 617 -4.06 -16.83 -3.03
N VAL A 618 -4.40 -18.00 -3.56
CA VAL A 618 -5.29 -18.11 -4.76
C VAL A 618 -6.70 -17.57 -4.51
N PHE A 619 -7.14 -17.51 -3.25
CA PHE A 619 -8.51 -17.13 -2.89
C PHE A 619 -8.72 -15.63 -2.75
N GLN A 620 -7.63 -14.85 -2.67
CA GLN A 620 -7.62 -13.38 -2.53
C GLN A 620 -8.63 -12.86 -1.49
N GLN A 621 -8.76 -13.57 -0.36
CA GLN A 621 -9.68 -13.23 0.73
C GLN A 621 -9.09 -12.10 1.59
N HIS A 622 -9.07 -10.88 1.03
CA HIS A 622 -8.55 -9.69 1.67
C HIS A 622 -9.23 -9.43 3.03
N VAL A 623 -8.42 -9.07 4.03
CA VAL A 623 -8.78 -9.06 5.46
C VAL A 623 -8.96 -7.62 5.93
N ARG A 624 -10.06 -7.32 6.62
CA ARG A 624 -10.31 -5.97 7.15
C ARG A 624 -9.55 -5.76 8.46
N ILE A 625 -8.91 -4.60 8.58
CA ILE A 625 -8.14 -4.19 9.75
C ILE A 625 -9.04 -3.36 10.67
N HIS A 626 -9.15 -3.77 11.92
CA HIS A 626 -9.91 -3.07 12.96
C HIS A 626 -8.94 -2.57 14.04
N GLY A 627 -8.58 -1.28 13.97
CA GLY A 627 -7.76 -0.59 14.96
C GLY A 627 -6.23 -0.75 14.83
N ALA A 628 -5.75 -1.87 14.29
CA ALA A 628 -4.31 -2.13 14.20
C ALA A 628 -3.64 -1.13 13.24
N VAL A 629 -2.43 -0.69 13.57
CA VAL A 629 -1.72 0.36 12.81
C VAL A 629 -0.46 -0.18 12.16
N TRP A 630 -0.13 0.31 10.97
CA TRP A 630 1.07 -0.09 10.25
C TRP A 630 2.35 0.42 10.92
N LYS A 631 3.41 -0.36 10.77
CA LYS A 631 4.70 -0.27 11.47
C LYS A 631 5.76 0.55 10.71
#